data_AF-A0A8S3ES01-F1
#
_entry.id   AF-A0A8S3ES01-F1
#
_cell.length_a   1.000
_cell.length_b   1.000
_cell.length_c   1.000
_cell.angle_alpha   90.00
_cell.angle_beta   90.00
_cell.angle_gamma   90.00
#
_symmetry.space_group_name_H-M   'P 1'
#
loop_
_entity.id
_entity.type
_entity.pdbx_description
1 polymer ?
#
loop_
_entity_poly.entity_id
_entity_poly.type
_entity_poly.pdbx_seq_one_letter_code
_entity_poly.pdbx_strand_id
1 'polypeptide(L)'
;KQVHQTKAEKIIEENKQRKLDKSIGSERDQVTSVEDLLKQIPLGDYSKAIEIIDESLPNFKTPVNRIELLKQKFRLQRKYLKLLKQKNILSVEEKFKLDYLKIDFFGTMTEMAQIENTADVFNQKREYLEELVDDSSLDREKWYRFQMEKINSRLPRHEQGLPDGRVPDFIPDKWQIEFLDTVDKHQSVIIVAPTASGKTYASYYAMNKVIKDQNDPNGICVYIAPTKALVNQVAATIYSKFGPIFGIFTRDFRRNMNECRILVTVPQCMEILLLSPSHQRWCKRIKYAIFDEIHCMSGEIGADVWEKTMLLINCPMIGLSATVNNGEEMCQWIEHVEEQRSKIFKTPKPRRVRFIIHHERMADLNKYLYSNRELHSIHPIGVMNAKQLITRGVPKDFSLSPYETLQLNDAMKTFSNDT
;
A
#
# COMPACT_ATOMS: atom_id res chain seq x y z
N LYS A 1 18.64 -27.04 9.68
CA LYS A 1 17.78 -28.25 9.80
C LYS A 1 17.12 -28.49 8.46
N GLN A 2 17.49 -29.54 7.72
CA GLN A 2 16.80 -29.91 6.48
C GLN A 2 15.36 -30.33 6.83
N VAL A 3 14.38 -29.61 6.30
CA VAL A 3 12.96 -29.96 6.46
C VAL A 3 12.72 -31.19 5.60
N HIS A 4 12.36 -32.31 6.23
CA HIS A 4 11.88 -33.49 5.50
C HIS A 4 10.54 -33.16 4.85
N GLN A 5 10.56 -32.77 3.57
CA GLN A 5 9.35 -32.67 2.76
C GLN A 5 8.70 -34.06 2.69
N THR A 6 7.41 -34.12 3.02
CA THR A 6 6.61 -35.33 2.91
C THR A 6 6.45 -35.74 1.44
N LYS A 7 6.26 -37.04 1.16
CA LYS A 7 6.03 -37.53 -0.23
C LYS A 7 4.84 -36.81 -0.90
N ALA A 8 3.82 -36.44 -0.13
CA ALA A 8 2.66 -35.70 -0.62
C ALA A 8 3.02 -34.27 -1.05
N GLU A 9 3.85 -33.55 -0.28
CA GLU A 9 4.32 -32.21 -0.65
C GLU A 9 5.17 -32.23 -1.93
N LYS A 10 6.06 -33.22 -2.07
CA LYS A 10 6.83 -33.40 -3.32
C LYS A 10 5.93 -33.65 -4.53
N ILE A 11 4.90 -34.49 -4.39
CA ILE A 11 3.95 -34.78 -5.48
C ILE A 11 3.12 -33.53 -5.83
N ILE A 12 2.73 -32.72 -4.84
CA ILE A 12 2.01 -31.45 -5.08
C ILE A 12 2.92 -30.46 -5.83
N GLU A 13 4.18 -30.36 -5.44
CA GLU A 13 5.17 -29.47 -6.05
C GLU A 13 5.51 -29.92 -7.49
N GLU A 14 5.73 -31.22 -7.73
CA GLU A 14 5.90 -31.79 -9.06
C GLU A 14 4.67 -31.58 -9.96
N ASN A 15 3.46 -31.72 -9.42
CA ASN A 15 2.24 -31.47 -10.19
C ASN A 15 2.02 -29.98 -10.50
N LYS A 16 2.41 -29.08 -9.59
CA LYS A 16 2.43 -27.63 -9.87
C LYS A 16 3.42 -27.30 -10.97
N GLN A 17 4.63 -27.87 -10.91
CA GLN A 17 5.65 -27.67 -11.93
C GLN A 17 5.20 -28.20 -13.30
N ARG A 18 4.64 -29.42 -13.37
CA ARG A 18 4.09 -29.97 -14.62
C ARG A 18 2.95 -29.13 -15.20
N LYS A 19 2.08 -28.55 -14.36
CA LYS A 19 1.03 -27.63 -14.82
C LYS A 19 1.62 -26.33 -15.37
N LEU A 20 2.64 -25.79 -14.71
CA LEU A 20 3.35 -24.59 -15.17
C LEU A 20 4.05 -24.85 -16.50
N ASP A 21 4.79 -25.95 -16.63
CA ASP A 21 5.50 -26.33 -17.86
C ASP A 21 4.53 -26.52 -19.04
N LYS A 22 3.35 -27.12 -18.77
CA LYS A 22 2.29 -27.27 -19.78
C LYS A 22 1.71 -25.92 -20.21
N SER A 23 1.53 -24.98 -19.26
CA SER A 23 1.06 -23.62 -19.54
C SER A 23 2.09 -22.81 -20.34
N ILE A 24 3.37 -22.95 -20.01
CA ILE A 24 4.49 -22.34 -20.75
C ILE A 24 4.50 -22.87 -22.19
N GLY A 25 4.34 -24.19 -22.37
CA GLY A 25 4.27 -24.81 -23.69
C GLY A 25 3.10 -24.31 -24.54
N SER A 26 1.88 -24.22 -23.98
CA SER A 26 0.71 -23.73 -24.72
C SER A 26 0.78 -22.25 -25.10
N GLU A 27 1.41 -21.43 -24.26
CA GLU A 27 1.62 -20.01 -24.55
C GLU A 27 2.74 -19.82 -25.58
N ARG A 28 3.69 -20.75 -25.70
CA ARG A 28 4.79 -20.66 -26.69
C ARG A 28 4.30 -20.69 -28.14
N ASP A 29 3.26 -21.47 -28.41
CA ASP A 29 2.60 -21.48 -29.72
C ASP A 29 1.94 -20.12 -30.03
N GLN A 30 1.44 -19.43 -28.99
CA GLN A 30 0.89 -18.09 -29.13
C GLN A 30 1.99 -17.04 -29.36
N VAL A 31 3.14 -17.16 -28.70
CA VAL A 31 4.31 -16.29 -28.99
C VAL A 31 4.71 -16.43 -30.45
N THR A 32 4.79 -17.67 -30.96
CA THR A 32 5.14 -17.94 -32.37
C THR A 32 4.13 -17.33 -33.34
N SER A 33 2.83 -17.38 -33.01
CA SER A 33 1.78 -16.71 -33.78
C SER A 33 1.97 -15.19 -33.84
N VAL A 34 2.30 -14.56 -32.71
CA VAL A 34 2.62 -13.12 -32.65
C VAL A 34 3.86 -12.81 -33.49
N GLU A 35 4.91 -13.63 -33.42
CA GLU A 35 6.10 -13.47 -34.25
C GLU A 35 5.81 -13.56 -35.75
N ASP A 36 4.90 -14.44 -36.16
CA ASP A 36 4.49 -14.57 -37.55
C ASP A 36 3.65 -13.39 -38.03
N LEU A 37 2.81 -12.82 -37.16
CA LEU A 37 2.13 -11.55 -37.43
C LEU A 37 3.13 -10.40 -37.59
N LEU A 38 4.16 -10.34 -36.74
CA LEU A 38 5.22 -9.32 -36.81
C LEU A 38 6.02 -9.41 -38.12
N LYS A 39 6.24 -10.61 -38.68
CA LYS A 39 6.91 -10.80 -39.98
C LYS A 39 6.10 -10.29 -41.17
N GLN A 40 4.77 -10.20 -41.03
CA GLN A 40 3.88 -9.71 -42.10
C GLN A 40 3.82 -8.18 -42.18
N ILE A 41 4.38 -7.48 -41.19
CA ILE A 41 4.39 -6.01 -41.14
C ILE A 41 5.46 -5.46 -42.10
N PRO A 42 5.15 -4.42 -42.89
CA PRO A 42 6.15 -3.78 -43.75
C PRO A 42 7.38 -3.32 -42.97
N LEU A 43 8.57 -3.53 -43.56
CA LEU A 43 9.83 -3.05 -42.99
C LEU A 43 9.77 -1.53 -42.75
N GLY A 44 9.87 -1.12 -41.49
CA GLY A 44 9.85 0.29 -41.08
C GLY A 44 8.57 0.74 -40.37
N ASP A 45 7.49 -0.04 -40.39
CA ASP A 45 6.25 0.26 -39.65
C ASP A 45 6.30 -0.28 -38.21
N TYR A 46 7.22 0.30 -37.44
CA TYR A 46 7.48 -0.14 -36.06
C TYR A 46 6.33 0.21 -35.09
N SER A 47 5.52 1.22 -35.39
CA SER A 47 4.38 1.61 -34.54
C SER A 47 3.34 0.49 -34.48
N LYS A 48 2.96 -0.02 -35.66
CA LYS A 48 1.99 -1.12 -35.78
C LYS A 48 2.52 -2.42 -35.17
N ALA A 49 3.83 -2.66 -35.28
CA ALA A 49 4.50 -3.80 -34.65
C ALA A 49 4.46 -3.75 -33.11
N ILE A 50 4.60 -2.56 -32.53
CA ILE A 50 4.52 -2.38 -31.07
C ILE A 50 3.08 -2.55 -30.58
N GLU A 51 2.10 -1.98 -31.29
CA GLU A 51 0.67 -2.12 -30.97
C GLU A 51 0.22 -3.58 -30.93
N ILE A 52 0.64 -4.40 -31.90
CA ILE A 52 0.31 -5.83 -31.94
C ILE A 52 0.86 -6.57 -30.72
N ILE A 53 2.07 -6.21 -30.25
CA ILE A 53 2.63 -6.81 -29.03
C ILE A 53 1.82 -6.35 -27.81
N ASP A 54 1.43 -5.09 -27.74
CA ASP A 54 0.65 -4.54 -26.64
C ASP A 54 -0.74 -5.15 -26.51
N GLU A 55 -1.42 -5.39 -27.62
CA GLU A 55 -2.71 -6.10 -27.66
C GLU A 55 -2.56 -7.58 -27.26
N SER A 56 -1.38 -8.16 -27.52
CA SER A 56 -1.12 -9.57 -27.24
C SER A 56 -0.63 -9.82 -25.81
N LEU A 57 0.07 -8.87 -25.18
CA LEU A 57 0.63 -9.00 -23.82
C LEU A 57 -0.36 -9.46 -22.75
N PRO A 58 -1.63 -9.01 -22.70
CA PRO A 58 -2.61 -9.48 -21.71
C PRO A 58 -2.91 -10.99 -21.77
N ASN A 59 -2.65 -11.65 -22.91
CA ASN A 59 -2.94 -13.07 -23.10
C ASN A 59 -1.88 -14.00 -22.48
N PHE A 60 -0.70 -13.48 -22.15
CA PHE A 60 0.42 -14.24 -21.59
C PHE A 60 0.45 -14.13 -20.07
N LYS A 61 0.17 -15.25 -19.39
CA LYS A 61 0.12 -15.34 -17.93
C LYS A 61 1.41 -15.86 -17.33
N THR A 62 2.24 -16.56 -18.11
CA THR A 62 3.52 -17.06 -17.60
C THR A 62 4.62 -16.00 -17.68
N PRO A 63 5.43 -15.84 -16.61
CA PRO A 63 6.55 -14.88 -16.58
C PRO A 63 7.54 -15.03 -17.75
N VAL A 64 7.82 -16.27 -18.15
CA VAL A 64 8.85 -16.61 -19.15
C VAL A 64 8.48 -16.07 -20.54
N ASN A 65 7.28 -16.38 -21.02
CA ASN A 65 6.80 -15.97 -22.34
C ASN A 65 6.51 -14.46 -22.38
N ARG A 66 6.06 -13.90 -21.26
CA ARG A 66 5.83 -12.45 -21.12
C ARG A 66 7.13 -11.65 -21.24
N ILE A 67 8.21 -12.10 -20.60
CA ILE A 67 9.54 -11.49 -20.76
C ILE A 67 10.01 -11.56 -22.22
N GLU A 68 9.79 -12.67 -22.91
CA GLU A 68 10.24 -12.85 -24.29
C GLU A 68 9.60 -11.82 -25.23
N LEU A 69 8.29 -11.59 -25.10
CA LEU A 69 7.58 -10.56 -25.84
C LEU A 69 8.02 -9.15 -25.47
N LEU A 70 8.22 -8.86 -24.18
CA LEU A 70 8.72 -7.56 -23.73
C LEU A 70 10.12 -7.27 -24.28
N LYS A 71 11.01 -8.28 -24.37
CA LYS A 71 12.32 -8.16 -25.04
C LYS A 71 12.19 -7.87 -26.53
N GLN A 72 11.19 -8.43 -27.20
CA GLN A 72 10.93 -8.12 -28.62
C GLN A 72 10.38 -6.69 -28.80
N LYS A 73 9.41 -6.29 -27.98
CA LYS A 73 8.90 -4.92 -27.92
C LYS A 73 10.02 -3.91 -27.72
N PHE A 74 10.91 -4.19 -26.77
CA PHE A 74 12.10 -3.39 -26.49
C PHE A 74 13.01 -3.22 -27.73
N ARG A 75 13.28 -4.30 -28.47
CA ARG A 75 14.09 -4.25 -29.70
C ARG A 75 13.43 -3.41 -30.78
N LEU A 76 12.10 -3.52 -30.95
CA LEU A 76 11.34 -2.76 -31.93
C LEU A 76 11.30 -1.27 -31.59
N GLN A 77 11.05 -0.92 -30.33
CA GLN A 77 11.10 0.46 -29.84
C GLN A 77 12.48 1.10 -30.12
N ARG A 78 13.58 0.38 -29.85
CA ARG A 78 14.94 0.86 -30.15
C ARG A 78 15.18 1.07 -31.65
N LYS A 79 14.69 0.18 -32.51
CA LYS A 79 14.77 0.34 -33.97
C LYS A 79 13.95 1.53 -34.45
N TYR A 80 12.76 1.73 -33.89
CA TYR A 80 11.90 2.85 -34.26
C TYR A 80 12.53 4.20 -33.90
N LEU A 81 13.14 4.29 -32.73
CA LEU A 81 13.87 5.48 -32.29
C LEU A 81 15.04 5.83 -33.20
N LYS A 82 15.83 4.82 -33.61
CA LYS A 82 16.92 5.02 -34.57
C LYS A 82 16.42 5.54 -35.91
N LEU A 83 15.28 5.02 -36.38
CA LEU A 83 14.65 5.50 -37.62
C LEU A 83 14.17 6.95 -37.49
N LEU A 84 13.52 7.31 -36.38
CA LEU A 84 13.09 8.69 -36.13
C LEU A 84 14.27 9.65 -35.99
N LYS A 85 15.39 9.23 -35.40
CA LYS A 85 16.62 10.05 -35.28
C LYS A 85 17.30 10.30 -36.63
N GLN A 86 17.19 9.37 -37.57
CA GLN A 86 17.73 9.54 -38.93
C GLN A 86 16.91 10.54 -39.76
N LYS A 87 15.69 10.87 -39.34
CA LYS A 87 14.88 11.92 -39.98
C LYS A 87 15.31 13.30 -39.45
N ASN A 88 15.87 14.13 -40.32
CA ASN A 88 16.27 15.50 -39.98
C ASN A 88 15.11 16.41 -39.56
N ILE A 89 13.87 16.11 -39.99
CA ILE A 89 12.67 16.86 -39.65
C ILE A 89 11.55 15.86 -39.35
N LEU A 90 11.04 15.90 -38.12
CA LEU A 90 9.88 15.11 -37.68
C LEU A 90 8.61 15.92 -37.83
N SER A 91 7.54 15.28 -38.31
CA SER A 91 6.19 15.84 -38.29
C SER A 91 5.71 16.04 -36.84
N VAL A 92 4.66 16.86 -36.65
CA VAL A 92 4.05 17.06 -35.31
C VAL A 92 3.59 15.73 -34.72
N GLU A 93 2.98 14.88 -35.53
CA GLU A 93 2.52 13.54 -35.13
C GLU A 93 3.70 12.62 -34.76
N GLU A 94 4.81 12.67 -35.50
CA GLU A 94 6.01 11.89 -35.21
C GLU A 94 6.72 12.36 -33.93
N LYS A 95 6.65 13.66 -33.60
CA LYS A 95 7.14 14.18 -32.32
C LYS A 95 6.32 13.64 -31.15
N PHE A 96 4.99 13.63 -31.26
CA PHE A 96 4.12 13.03 -30.25
C PHE A 96 4.35 11.52 -30.10
N LYS A 97 4.50 10.81 -31.23
CA LYS A 97 4.83 9.38 -31.24
C LYS A 97 6.19 9.10 -30.63
N LEU A 98 7.20 9.94 -30.90
CA LEU A 98 8.52 9.86 -30.28
C LEU A 98 8.43 9.99 -28.76
N ASP A 99 7.67 10.96 -28.26
CA ASP A 99 7.50 11.16 -26.83
C ASP A 99 6.77 9.97 -26.20
N TYR A 100 5.65 9.52 -26.78
CA TYR A 100 4.93 8.31 -26.37
C TYR A 100 5.84 7.08 -26.30
N LEU A 101 6.64 6.87 -27.35
CA LEU A 101 7.56 5.74 -27.47
C LEU A 101 8.63 5.73 -26.37
N LYS A 102 9.14 6.90 -25.95
CA LYS A 102 10.05 6.99 -24.81
C LYS A 102 9.41 6.44 -23.54
N ILE A 103 8.14 6.78 -23.29
CA ILE A 103 7.41 6.38 -22.07
C ILE A 103 7.06 4.91 -22.11
N ASP A 104 6.56 4.45 -23.26
CA ASP A 104 6.19 3.06 -23.47
C ASP A 104 7.40 2.12 -23.32
N PHE A 105 8.58 2.56 -23.76
CA PHE A 105 9.84 1.89 -23.51
C PHE A 105 10.19 1.79 -22.02
N PHE A 106 10.02 2.89 -21.25
CA PHE A 106 10.24 2.85 -19.80
C PHE A 106 9.27 1.90 -19.09
N GLY A 107 8.01 1.87 -19.52
CA GLY A 107 7.02 0.90 -19.02
C GLY A 107 7.46 -0.54 -19.26
N THR A 108 7.85 -0.85 -20.50
CA THR A 108 8.31 -2.17 -20.94
C THR A 108 9.52 -2.65 -20.13
N MET A 109 10.50 -1.78 -19.89
CA MET A 109 11.70 -2.10 -19.11
C MET A 109 11.43 -2.32 -17.62
N THR A 110 10.54 -1.52 -17.04
CA THR A 110 10.16 -1.66 -15.63
C THR A 110 9.47 -3.01 -15.41
N GLU A 111 8.59 -3.39 -16.33
CA GLU A 111 7.92 -4.68 -16.30
C GLU A 111 8.91 -5.84 -16.44
N MET A 112 9.88 -5.74 -17.35
CA MET A 112 10.96 -6.73 -17.46
C MET A 112 11.78 -6.86 -16.16
N ALA A 113 12.16 -5.74 -15.54
CA ALA A 113 12.94 -5.73 -14.30
C ALA A 113 12.19 -6.39 -13.12
N GLN A 114 10.87 -6.15 -13.03
CA GLN A 114 10.03 -6.79 -12.01
C GLN A 114 9.99 -8.31 -12.17
N ILE A 115 10.01 -8.81 -13.40
CA ILE A 115 9.92 -10.25 -13.65
C ILE A 115 11.29 -10.94 -13.53
N GLU A 116 12.38 -10.31 -13.99
CA GLU A 116 13.73 -10.90 -13.95
C GLU A 116 14.48 -10.66 -12.63
N ASN A 117 14.03 -9.73 -11.77
CA ASN A 117 14.68 -9.36 -10.50
C ASN A 117 16.18 -8.98 -10.66
N THR A 118 16.52 -8.35 -11.78
CA THR A 118 17.90 -8.02 -12.16
C THR A 118 18.19 -6.52 -12.01
N ALA A 119 19.27 -6.19 -11.28
CA ALA A 119 19.78 -4.82 -11.17
C ALA A 119 20.40 -4.29 -12.48
N ASP A 120 20.73 -5.19 -13.42
CA ASP A 120 21.47 -4.86 -14.65
C ASP A 120 20.62 -4.11 -15.71
N VAL A 121 19.29 -4.13 -15.56
CA VAL A 121 18.36 -3.29 -16.35
C VAL A 121 18.67 -1.80 -16.16
N PHE A 122 19.20 -1.41 -15.00
CA PHE A 122 19.58 -0.03 -14.70
C PHE A 122 20.90 0.41 -15.36
N ASN A 123 21.81 -0.51 -15.72
CA ASN A 123 22.99 -0.15 -16.51
C ASN A 123 22.60 0.10 -17.97
N GLN A 124 21.70 -0.73 -18.52
CA GLN A 124 21.11 -0.52 -19.85
C GLN A 124 20.29 0.78 -19.92
N LYS A 125 19.72 1.23 -18.80
CA LYS A 125 19.04 2.54 -18.65
C LYS A 125 19.98 3.71 -19.00
N ARG A 126 21.28 3.61 -18.69
CA ARG A 126 22.23 4.72 -18.85
C ARG A 126 22.68 4.92 -20.31
N GLU A 127 23.14 3.86 -20.98
CA GLU A 127 23.54 3.93 -22.41
C GLU A 127 22.40 4.43 -23.31
N TYR A 128 21.16 4.05 -22.98
CA TYR A 128 19.99 4.45 -23.76
C TYR A 128 19.50 5.87 -23.42
N LEU A 129 19.59 6.30 -22.16
CA LEU A 129 19.38 7.71 -21.80
C LEU A 129 20.38 8.60 -22.55
N GLU A 130 21.63 8.14 -22.69
CA GLU A 130 22.65 8.80 -23.52
C GLU A 130 22.31 8.75 -25.04
N GLU A 131 21.67 7.70 -25.56
CA GLU A 131 21.17 7.63 -26.96
C GLU A 131 19.96 8.57 -27.23
N LEU A 132 19.08 8.75 -26.23
CA LEU A 132 17.86 9.59 -26.27
C LEU A 132 18.12 11.08 -26.06
N VAL A 133 19.11 11.43 -25.24
CA VAL A 133 19.42 12.80 -24.85
C VAL A 133 20.42 13.38 -25.86
N ASP A 134 19.91 13.95 -26.93
CA ASP A 134 20.55 15.14 -27.49
C ASP A 134 20.19 16.29 -26.52
N ASP A 135 21.14 16.70 -25.68
CA ASP A 135 20.97 17.58 -24.49
C ASP A 135 20.51 19.02 -24.84
N SER A 136 20.12 19.27 -26.09
CA SER A 136 19.83 20.59 -26.63
C SER A 136 18.34 20.88 -26.91
N SER A 137 17.47 19.86 -27.01
CA SER A 137 16.08 20.05 -27.48
C SER A 137 14.96 19.56 -26.55
N LEU A 138 15.29 18.95 -25.40
CA LEU A 138 14.29 18.62 -24.39
C LEU A 138 13.96 19.89 -23.59
N ASP A 139 12.91 20.58 -24.01
CA ASP A 139 12.24 21.58 -23.19
C ASP A 139 11.82 20.91 -21.87
N ARG A 140 12.61 21.14 -20.82
CA ARG A 140 12.43 20.52 -19.50
C ARG A 140 11.03 20.79 -18.96
N GLU A 141 10.44 21.95 -19.31
CA GLU A 141 9.09 22.29 -18.88
C GLU A 141 8.05 21.34 -19.48
N LYS A 142 8.15 21.02 -20.78
CA LYS A 142 7.26 20.04 -21.43
C LYS A 142 7.42 18.64 -20.86
N TRP A 143 8.65 18.26 -20.52
CA TRP A 143 8.90 16.96 -19.89
C TRP A 143 8.27 16.88 -18.49
N TYR A 144 8.47 17.88 -17.62
CA TYR A 144 7.85 17.89 -16.29
C TYR A 144 6.32 17.92 -16.36
N ARG A 145 5.74 18.70 -17.30
CA ARG A 145 4.29 18.70 -17.54
C ARG A 145 3.79 17.31 -17.92
N PHE A 146 4.43 16.67 -18.89
CA PHE A 146 4.10 15.32 -19.31
C PHE A 146 4.13 14.34 -18.12
N GLN A 147 5.18 14.42 -17.30
CA GLN A 147 5.34 13.59 -16.11
C GLN A 147 4.18 13.76 -15.12
N MET A 148 3.78 15.00 -14.84
CA MET A 148 2.69 15.33 -13.92
C MET A 148 1.29 15.00 -14.49
N GLU A 149 1.08 15.11 -15.80
CA GLU A 149 -0.23 14.83 -16.42
C GLU A 149 -0.49 13.36 -16.67
N LYS A 150 0.47 12.67 -17.28
CA LYS A 150 0.23 11.36 -17.91
C LYS A 150 0.77 10.19 -17.11
N ILE A 151 1.79 10.42 -16.28
CA ILE A 151 2.43 9.37 -15.48
C ILE A 151 2.52 9.71 -13.99
N ASN A 152 1.65 10.60 -13.49
CA ASN A 152 1.61 10.98 -12.06
C ASN A 152 1.59 9.77 -11.11
N SER A 153 0.80 8.75 -11.42
CA SER A 153 0.65 7.54 -10.62
C SER A 153 1.90 6.66 -10.58
N ARG A 154 2.85 6.89 -11.49
CA ARG A 154 4.13 6.17 -11.61
C ARG A 154 5.32 7.01 -11.15
N LEU A 155 5.10 8.25 -10.72
CA LEU A 155 6.17 9.04 -10.14
C LEU A 155 6.67 8.36 -8.86
N PRO A 156 7.99 8.24 -8.69
CA PRO A 156 8.54 7.66 -7.47
C PRO A 156 8.07 8.53 -6.30
N ARG A 157 7.35 7.92 -5.36
CA ARG A 157 7.06 8.58 -4.07
C ARG A 157 8.36 8.59 -3.27
N HIS A 158 8.49 9.54 -2.34
CA HIS A 158 9.70 9.66 -1.51
C HIS A 158 9.72 8.50 -0.49
N GLU A 159 10.03 7.29 -0.96
CA GLU A 159 10.12 6.10 -0.13
C GLU A 159 11.41 6.18 0.69
N GLN A 160 11.30 6.68 1.93
CA GLN A 160 12.39 6.67 2.92
C GLN A 160 12.52 5.31 3.62
N GLY A 161 11.99 4.25 3.02
CA GLY A 161 12.01 2.92 3.59
C GLY A 161 13.43 2.34 3.62
N LEU A 162 13.71 1.54 4.63
CA LEU A 162 14.96 0.79 4.75
C LEU A 162 14.63 -0.70 4.89
N PRO A 163 15.36 -1.61 4.22
CA PRO A 163 15.18 -3.03 4.43
C PRO A 163 15.30 -3.40 5.91
N ASP A 164 14.31 -4.11 6.45
CA ASP A 164 14.26 -4.53 7.85
C ASP A 164 14.08 -6.04 7.95
N GLY A 165 14.98 -6.72 8.67
CA GLY A 165 14.99 -8.18 8.79
C GLY A 165 13.74 -8.77 9.47
N ARG A 166 12.95 -7.95 10.18
CA ARG A 166 11.66 -8.37 10.77
C ARG A 166 10.58 -8.61 9.71
N VAL A 167 10.70 -7.97 8.56
CA VAL A 167 9.70 -7.95 7.47
C VAL A 167 10.37 -8.16 6.11
N PRO A 168 10.84 -9.38 5.79
CA PRO A 168 11.64 -9.63 4.58
C PRO A 168 10.85 -9.51 3.26
N ASP A 169 9.52 -9.52 3.32
CA ASP A 169 8.66 -9.58 2.13
C ASP A 169 8.50 -8.23 1.42
N PHE A 170 8.85 -7.10 2.07
CA PHE A 170 8.79 -5.76 1.49
C PHE A 170 9.68 -4.78 2.25
N ILE A 171 9.90 -3.59 1.69
CA ILE A 171 10.68 -2.53 2.33
C ILE A 171 9.72 -1.66 3.16
N PRO A 172 9.80 -1.66 4.51
CA PRO A 172 8.91 -0.85 5.33
C PRO A 172 9.28 0.63 5.32
N ASP A 173 8.26 1.48 5.43
CA ASP A 173 8.45 2.91 5.62
C ASP A 173 9.06 3.22 6.99
N LYS A 174 9.68 4.40 7.12
CA LYS A 174 10.25 4.88 8.40
C LYS A 174 9.27 4.81 9.57
N TRP A 175 8.01 5.21 9.36
CA TRP A 175 6.98 5.17 10.40
C TRP A 175 6.61 3.72 10.80
N GLN A 176 6.69 2.78 9.85
CA GLN A 176 6.46 1.37 10.13
C GLN A 176 7.62 0.80 10.94
N ILE A 177 8.86 1.14 10.63
CA ILE A 177 10.04 0.76 11.42
C ILE A 177 9.91 1.26 12.86
N GLU A 178 9.51 2.53 13.06
CA GLU A 178 9.25 3.09 14.39
C GLU A 178 8.14 2.33 15.14
N PHE A 179 7.08 1.93 14.43
CA PHE A 179 6.04 1.07 15.00
C PHE A 179 6.60 -0.30 15.43
N LEU A 180 7.37 -0.97 14.57
CA LEU A 180 7.98 -2.26 14.87
C LEU A 180 8.85 -2.17 16.14
N ASP A 181 9.68 -1.12 16.25
CA ASP A 181 10.52 -0.85 17.41
C ASP A 181 9.70 -0.64 18.69
N THR A 182 8.55 0.02 18.59
CA THR A 182 7.66 0.28 19.72
C THR A 182 7.01 -1.01 20.23
N VAL A 183 6.53 -1.85 19.30
CA VAL A 183 6.03 -3.20 19.63
C VAL A 183 7.15 -4.09 20.18
N ASP A 184 8.39 -3.91 19.71
CA ASP A 184 9.58 -4.59 20.22
C ASP A 184 9.92 -4.26 21.66
N LYS A 185 9.74 -3.00 22.04
CA LYS A 185 9.91 -2.51 23.42
C LYS A 185 8.70 -2.79 24.34
N HIS A 186 7.69 -3.49 23.86
CA HIS A 186 6.45 -3.77 24.60
C HIS A 186 5.73 -2.50 25.09
N GLN A 187 5.69 -1.49 24.22
CA GLN A 187 5.08 -0.18 24.48
C GLN A 187 3.75 -0.04 23.73
N SER A 188 2.93 0.92 24.17
CA SER A 188 1.71 1.30 23.47
C SER A 188 2.04 2.26 22.34
N VAL A 189 1.19 2.30 21.31
CA VAL A 189 1.36 3.17 20.15
C VAL A 189 0.02 3.62 19.60
N ILE A 190 -0.10 4.88 19.21
CA ILE A 190 -1.21 5.41 18.41
C ILE A 190 -0.64 5.81 17.05
N ILE A 191 -1.20 5.22 15.99
CA ILE A 191 -0.80 5.44 14.61
C ILE A 191 -1.93 6.19 13.91
N VAL A 192 -1.60 7.38 13.40
CA VAL A 192 -2.46 8.16 12.51
C VAL A 192 -1.84 8.13 11.13
N ALA A 193 -2.43 7.34 10.24
CA ALA A 193 -1.97 7.21 8.86
C ALA A 193 -3.18 7.03 7.95
N PRO A 194 -3.21 7.56 6.72
CA PRO A 194 -4.33 7.38 5.80
C PRO A 194 -4.71 5.91 5.53
N THR A 195 -5.92 5.72 5.02
CA THR A 195 -6.36 4.40 4.52
C THR A 195 -5.45 3.98 3.36
N ALA A 196 -5.19 2.68 3.26
CA ALA A 196 -4.23 2.08 2.32
C ALA A 196 -2.74 2.38 2.57
N SER A 197 -2.36 3.11 3.64
CA SER A 197 -0.95 3.27 4.03
C SER A 197 -0.34 2.03 4.70
N GLY A 198 -1.11 0.94 4.89
CA GLY A 198 -0.58 -0.31 5.48
C GLY A 198 -0.79 -0.48 7.00
N LYS A 199 -1.67 0.30 7.64
CA LYS A 199 -2.04 0.13 9.07
C LYS A 199 -2.44 -1.30 9.44
N THR A 200 -3.17 -1.99 8.56
CA THR A 200 -3.58 -3.38 8.78
C THR A 200 -2.38 -4.33 8.87
N TYR A 201 -1.29 -4.04 8.15
CA TYR A 201 -0.06 -4.82 8.26
C TYR A 201 0.57 -4.70 9.65
N ALA A 202 0.56 -3.49 10.23
CA ALA A 202 1.05 -3.23 11.58
C ALA A 202 0.36 -4.15 12.61
N SER A 203 -0.96 -4.33 12.49
CA SER A 203 -1.74 -5.27 13.32
C SER A 203 -1.21 -6.70 13.25
N TYR A 204 -0.84 -7.17 12.06
CA TYR A 204 -0.33 -8.53 11.87
C TYR A 204 1.02 -8.76 12.52
N TYR A 205 1.88 -7.74 12.56
CA TYR A 205 3.15 -7.85 13.26
C TYR A 205 2.95 -8.13 14.75
N ALA A 206 2.05 -7.36 15.40
CA ALA A 206 1.73 -7.56 16.81
C ALA A 206 1.09 -8.94 17.08
N MET A 207 0.16 -9.38 16.22
CA MET A 207 -0.42 -10.72 16.30
C MET A 207 0.65 -11.81 16.18
N ASN A 208 1.52 -11.70 15.18
CA ASN A 208 2.57 -12.67 14.91
C ASN A 208 3.57 -12.75 16.07
N LYS A 209 3.89 -11.60 16.68
CA LYS A 209 4.75 -11.53 17.86
C LYS A 209 4.16 -12.30 19.04
N VAL A 210 2.87 -12.12 19.33
CA VAL A 210 2.19 -12.88 20.39
C VAL A 210 2.15 -14.37 20.07
N ILE A 211 1.84 -14.73 18.81
CA ILE A 211 1.75 -16.13 18.38
C ILE A 211 3.09 -16.85 18.50
N LYS A 212 4.19 -16.20 18.12
CA LYS A 212 5.54 -16.77 18.08
C LYS A 212 6.27 -16.72 19.42
N ASP A 213 5.73 -16.05 20.44
CA ASP A 213 6.33 -16.01 21.76
C ASP A 213 6.31 -17.39 22.43
N GLN A 214 7.47 -18.04 22.48
CA GLN A 214 7.63 -19.37 23.10
C GLN A 214 7.59 -19.32 24.63
N ASN A 215 7.86 -18.16 25.23
CA ASN A 215 7.82 -17.98 26.68
C ASN A 215 6.38 -17.86 27.20
N ASP A 216 5.44 -17.47 26.34
CA ASP A 216 4.02 -17.41 26.66
C ASP A 216 3.14 -18.05 25.56
N PRO A 217 3.06 -19.40 25.54
CA PRO A 217 2.27 -20.14 24.56
C PRO A 217 0.75 -19.92 24.72
N ASN A 218 0.30 -19.27 25.80
CA ASN A 218 -1.10 -19.01 26.09
C ASN A 218 -1.52 -17.55 25.88
N GLY A 219 -0.57 -16.65 25.61
CA GLY A 219 -0.82 -15.24 25.29
C GLY A 219 -1.84 -15.05 24.17
N ILE A 220 -2.61 -13.96 24.23
CA ILE A 220 -3.60 -13.64 23.19
C ILE A 220 -3.45 -12.20 22.73
N CYS A 221 -3.66 -11.98 21.43
CA CYS A 221 -3.82 -10.66 20.85
C CYS A 221 -5.31 -10.41 20.62
N VAL A 222 -5.83 -9.27 21.07
CA VAL A 222 -7.22 -8.89 20.82
C VAL A 222 -7.26 -7.82 19.73
N TYR A 223 -8.13 -8.00 18.75
CA TYR A 223 -8.45 -7.01 17.72
C TYR A 223 -9.87 -6.51 17.93
N ILE A 224 -10.01 -5.20 18.13
CA ILE A 224 -11.26 -4.53 18.43
C ILE A 224 -11.61 -3.68 17.21
N ALA A 225 -12.59 -4.16 16.45
CA ALA A 225 -13.09 -3.48 15.25
C ALA A 225 -14.34 -2.63 15.61
N PRO A 226 -14.57 -1.50 14.93
CA PRO A 226 -15.68 -0.61 15.27
C PRO A 226 -17.06 -1.18 14.90
N THR A 227 -17.14 -2.07 13.91
CA THR A 227 -18.38 -2.66 13.44
C THR A 227 -18.28 -4.18 13.29
N LYS A 228 -19.43 -4.86 13.38
CA LYS A 228 -19.54 -6.31 13.15
C LYS A 228 -19.12 -6.71 11.73
N ALA A 229 -19.39 -5.86 10.74
CA ALA A 229 -18.98 -6.10 9.36
C ALA A 229 -17.44 -6.18 9.26
N LEU A 230 -16.74 -5.27 9.93
CA LEU A 230 -15.29 -5.27 9.99
C LEU A 230 -14.74 -6.46 10.81
N VAL A 231 -15.43 -6.89 11.86
CA VAL A 231 -15.07 -8.15 12.57
C VAL A 231 -15.01 -9.32 11.59
N ASN A 232 -16.03 -9.49 10.74
CA ASN A 232 -16.07 -10.59 9.78
C ASN A 232 -14.94 -10.48 8.74
N GLN A 233 -14.68 -9.28 8.22
CA GLN A 233 -13.61 -9.03 7.25
C GLN A 233 -12.22 -9.32 7.85
N VAL A 234 -11.97 -8.83 9.06
CA VAL A 234 -10.69 -9.04 9.77
C VAL A 234 -10.52 -10.51 10.13
N ALA A 235 -11.56 -11.19 10.61
CA ALA A 235 -11.52 -12.61 10.90
C ALA A 235 -11.21 -13.46 9.66
N ALA A 236 -11.82 -13.16 8.50
CA ALA A 236 -11.51 -13.83 7.25
C ALA A 236 -10.05 -13.63 6.84
N THR A 237 -9.52 -12.43 7.04
CA THR A 237 -8.12 -12.12 6.70
C THR A 237 -7.14 -12.80 7.65
N ILE A 238 -7.45 -12.86 8.95
CA ILE A 238 -6.69 -13.61 9.95
C ILE A 238 -6.69 -15.10 9.61
N TYR A 239 -7.84 -15.66 9.22
CA TYR A 239 -7.93 -17.06 8.82
C TYR A 239 -7.02 -17.36 7.62
N SER A 240 -7.04 -16.50 6.60
CA SER A 240 -6.18 -16.63 5.43
C SER A 240 -4.68 -16.61 5.80
N LYS A 241 -4.29 -15.76 6.75
CA LYS A 241 -2.87 -15.54 7.09
C LYS A 241 -2.32 -16.48 8.16
N PHE A 242 -3.11 -16.82 9.17
CA PHE A 242 -2.68 -17.55 10.36
C PHE A 242 -3.43 -18.87 10.57
N GLY A 243 -4.41 -19.19 9.73
CA GLY A 243 -5.24 -20.38 9.88
C GLY A 243 -6.28 -20.25 11.00
N PRO A 244 -6.82 -21.37 11.52
CA PRO A 244 -7.98 -21.39 12.41
C PRO A 244 -7.69 -21.00 13.88
N ILE A 245 -6.57 -20.34 14.17
CA ILE A 245 -6.14 -19.98 15.54
C ILE A 245 -6.82 -18.71 16.09
N PHE A 246 -7.93 -18.30 15.49
CA PHE A 246 -8.68 -17.10 15.86
C PHE A 246 -10.02 -17.44 16.51
N GLY A 247 -10.54 -16.49 17.28
CA GLY A 247 -11.87 -16.52 17.86
C GLY A 247 -12.64 -15.28 17.47
N ILE A 248 -13.97 -15.39 17.47
CA ILE A 248 -14.87 -14.26 17.34
C ILE A 248 -15.73 -14.21 18.60
N PHE A 249 -15.86 -13.02 19.19
CA PHE A 249 -16.80 -12.81 20.29
C PHE A 249 -17.66 -11.59 19.99
N THR A 250 -18.90 -11.83 19.58
CA THR A 250 -19.93 -10.81 19.43
C THR A 250 -21.19 -11.24 20.18
N ARG A 251 -22.19 -10.37 20.29
CA ARG A 251 -23.48 -10.73 20.94
C ARG A 251 -24.17 -11.89 20.21
N ASP A 252 -24.16 -11.87 18.88
CA ASP A 252 -24.94 -12.81 18.06
C ASP A 252 -24.12 -14.05 17.66
N PHE A 253 -22.80 -13.92 17.57
CA PHE A 253 -21.92 -15.00 17.13
C PHE A 253 -20.67 -15.11 18.00
N ARG A 254 -20.41 -16.33 18.49
CA ARG A 254 -19.26 -16.67 19.33
C ARG A 254 -18.59 -17.93 18.81
N ARG A 255 -17.27 -17.89 18.62
CA ARG A 255 -16.48 -19.02 18.13
C ARG A 255 -15.09 -19.01 18.75
N ASN A 256 -14.65 -20.17 19.24
CA ASN A 256 -13.28 -20.46 19.67
C ASN A 256 -12.64 -19.44 20.64
N MET A 257 -13.44 -18.69 21.41
CA MET A 257 -12.93 -17.60 22.27
C MET A 257 -11.90 -18.09 23.31
N ASN A 258 -12.13 -19.24 23.95
CA ASN A 258 -11.25 -19.75 25.00
C ASN A 258 -9.92 -20.30 24.48
N GLU A 259 -9.92 -20.86 23.27
CA GLU A 259 -8.78 -21.58 22.67
C GLU A 259 -8.01 -20.72 21.67
N CYS A 260 -8.55 -19.57 21.25
CA CYS A 260 -7.90 -18.71 20.28
C CYS A 260 -6.60 -18.07 20.81
N ARG A 261 -5.71 -17.77 19.87
CA ARG A 261 -4.51 -16.92 20.05
C ARG A 261 -4.76 -15.49 19.60
N ILE A 262 -5.74 -15.30 18.70
CA ILE A 262 -6.23 -13.99 18.26
C ILE A 262 -7.74 -13.92 18.49
N LEU A 263 -8.21 -12.96 19.28
CA LEU A 263 -9.65 -12.68 19.41
C LEU A 263 -10.02 -11.48 18.53
N VAL A 264 -11.06 -11.60 17.71
CA VAL A 264 -11.68 -10.47 16.99
C VAL A 264 -13.04 -10.15 17.61
N THR A 265 -13.25 -8.90 17.99
CA THR A 265 -14.46 -8.48 18.70
C THR A 265 -14.80 -7.01 18.42
N VAL A 266 -15.90 -6.54 19.01
CA VAL A 266 -16.33 -5.13 19.03
C VAL A 266 -16.20 -4.58 20.45
N PRO A 267 -16.07 -3.25 20.65
CA PRO A 267 -15.86 -2.65 21.97
C PRO A 267 -16.86 -3.10 23.03
N GLN A 268 -18.17 -3.16 22.70
CA GLN A 268 -19.23 -3.55 23.64
C GLN A 268 -19.08 -4.99 24.12
N CYS A 269 -18.53 -5.87 23.28
CA CYS A 269 -18.32 -7.26 23.63
C CYS A 269 -17.01 -7.44 24.39
N MET A 270 -16.00 -6.61 24.11
CA MET A 270 -14.78 -6.57 24.90
C MET A 270 -15.03 -6.09 26.33
N GLU A 271 -15.83 -5.03 26.51
CA GLU A 271 -16.24 -4.53 27.82
C GLU A 271 -16.89 -5.64 28.67
N ILE A 272 -17.80 -6.43 28.07
CA ILE A 272 -18.43 -7.58 28.74
C ILE A 272 -17.39 -8.58 29.22
N LEU A 273 -16.37 -8.90 28.40
CA LEU A 273 -15.30 -9.83 28.78
C LEU A 273 -14.45 -9.28 29.93
N LEU A 274 -14.08 -7.99 29.86
CA LEU A 274 -13.24 -7.33 30.87
C LEU A 274 -13.94 -7.20 32.23
N LEU A 275 -15.26 -6.95 32.24
CA LEU A 275 -16.05 -6.83 33.47
C LEU A 275 -16.49 -8.18 34.04
N SER A 276 -16.49 -9.25 33.25
CA SER A 276 -16.98 -10.55 33.69
C SER A 276 -16.03 -11.23 34.71
N PRO A 277 -16.48 -11.57 35.93
CA PRO A 277 -15.64 -12.25 36.91
C PRO A 277 -15.14 -13.63 36.44
N SER A 278 -15.96 -14.34 35.66
CA SER A 278 -15.60 -15.68 35.14
C SER A 278 -14.51 -15.63 34.08
N HIS A 279 -14.32 -14.48 33.41
CA HIS A 279 -13.32 -14.32 32.34
C HIS A 279 -12.03 -13.63 32.80
N GLN A 280 -11.88 -13.30 34.09
CA GLN A 280 -10.69 -12.62 34.61
C GLN A 280 -9.38 -13.39 34.37
N ARG A 281 -9.41 -14.72 34.48
CA ARG A 281 -8.24 -15.56 34.17
C ARG A 281 -7.89 -15.51 32.68
N TRP A 282 -8.90 -15.45 31.81
CA TRP A 282 -8.71 -15.33 30.37
C TRP A 282 -8.15 -13.95 30.00
N CYS A 283 -8.68 -12.87 30.60
CA CYS A 283 -8.22 -11.50 30.34
C CYS A 283 -6.74 -11.28 30.71
N LYS A 284 -6.22 -11.99 31.72
CA LYS A 284 -4.79 -11.96 32.08
C LYS A 284 -3.86 -12.51 30.98
N ARG A 285 -4.39 -13.25 30.01
CA ARG A 285 -3.64 -13.77 28.86
C ARG A 285 -3.39 -12.70 27.79
N ILE A 286 -4.13 -11.58 27.82
CA ILE A 286 -4.03 -10.55 26.79
C ILE A 286 -2.65 -9.89 26.82
N LYS A 287 -1.94 -9.96 25.70
CA LYS A 287 -0.60 -9.38 25.52
C LYS A 287 -0.59 -8.10 24.72
N TYR A 288 -1.53 -7.96 23.80
CA TYR A 288 -1.75 -6.76 23.02
C TYR A 288 -3.23 -6.59 22.72
N ALA A 289 -3.66 -5.33 22.68
CA ALA A 289 -4.98 -4.94 22.24
C ALA A 289 -4.87 -3.93 21.09
N ILE A 290 -5.43 -4.29 19.95
CA ILE A 290 -5.44 -3.48 18.73
C ILE A 290 -6.82 -2.83 18.64
N PHE A 291 -6.84 -1.51 18.67
CA PHE A 291 -8.03 -0.66 18.56
C PHE A 291 -8.06 -0.06 17.16
N ASP A 292 -8.92 -0.62 16.30
CA ASP A 292 -9.05 -0.18 14.91
C ASP A 292 -10.06 0.97 14.81
N GLU A 293 -9.79 1.95 13.95
CA GLU A 293 -10.57 3.19 13.83
C GLU A 293 -10.82 3.89 15.17
N ILE A 294 -9.75 4.15 15.93
CA ILE A 294 -9.84 4.73 17.27
C ILE A 294 -10.50 6.12 17.31
N HIS A 295 -10.62 6.78 16.15
CA HIS A 295 -11.39 8.01 16.00
C HIS A 295 -12.90 7.83 16.28
N CYS A 296 -13.41 6.60 16.30
CA CYS A 296 -14.76 6.31 16.76
C CYS A 296 -15.00 6.71 18.23
N MET A 297 -13.95 6.92 19.02
CA MET A 297 -14.04 7.46 20.38
C MET A 297 -14.50 8.92 20.41
N SER A 298 -14.42 9.66 19.31
CA SER A 298 -14.91 11.04 19.20
C SER A 298 -16.39 11.13 18.79
N GLY A 299 -17.05 10.00 18.50
CA GLY A 299 -18.46 9.97 18.10
C GLY A 299 -19.42 10.09 19.29
N GLU A 300 -20.68 10.46 19.02
CA GLU A 300 -21.69 10.60 20.10
C GLU A 300 -22.19 9.25 20.65
N ILE A 301 -22.26 8.21 19.80
CA ILE A 301 -22.85 6.93 20.18
C ILE A 301 -21.76 5.87 20.37
N GLY A 302 -21.65 5.36 21.59
CA GLY A 302 -20.76 4.24 21.94
C GLY A 302 -19.29 4.62 22.18
N ALA A 303 -18.95 5.90 22.16
CA ALA A 303 -17.63 6.40 22.53
C ALA A 303 -17.25 6.06 23.98
N ASP A 304 -18.23 6.08 24.89
CA ASP A 304 -18.06 5.71 26.29
C ASP A 304 -17.53 4.28 26.45
N VAL A 305 -17.95 3.37 25.58
CA VAL A 305 -17.51 1.97 25.59
C VAL A 305 -16.06 1.83 25.14
N TRP A 306 -15.62 2.65 24.16
CA TRP A 306 -14.21 2.70 23.76
C TRP A 306 -13.35 3.13 24.94
N GLU A 307 -13.69 4.26 25.56
CA GLU A 307 -12.96 4.81 26.69
C GLU A 307 -12.87 3.79 27.85
N LYS A 308 -14.01 3.20 28.26
CA LYS A 308 -14.04 2.17 29.31
C LYS A 308 -13.18 0.96 28.96
N THR A 309 -13.25 0.48 27.73
CA THR A 309 -12.44 -0.69 27.29
C THR A 309 -10.95 -0.36 27.37
N MET A 310 -10.54 0.83 26.95
CA MET A 310 -9.16 1.31 27.03
C MET A 310 -8.68 1.46 28.48
N LEU A 311 -9.52 1.96 29.39
CA LEU A 311 -9.21 2.08 30.81
C LEU A 311 -9.11 0.71 31.51
N LEU A 312 -9.94 -0.26 31.13
CA LEU A 312 -10.01 -1.57 31.78
C LEU A 312 -8.91 -2.54 31.31
N ILE A 313 -8.47 -2.43 30.06
CA ILE A 313 -7.49 -3.37 29.50
C ILE A 313 -6.11 -3.16 30.12
N ASN A 314 -5.45 -4.24 30.54
CA ASN A 314 -4.15 -4.19 31.21
C ASN A 314 -3.05 -4.83 30.35
N CYS A 315 -2.85 -4.29 29.16
CA CYS A 315 -1.77 -4.66 28.26
C CYS A 315 -1.38 -3.45 27.39
N PRO A 316 -0.22 -3.46 26.71
CA PRO A 316 0.06 -2.47 25.69
C PRO A 316 -1.02 -2.43 24.60
N MET A 317 -1.25 -1.24 24.08
CA MET A 317 -2.33 -0.94 23.15
C MET A 317 -1.78 -0.43 21.83
N ILE A 318 -2.41 -0.81 20.73
CA ILE A 318 -2.10 -0.33 19.38
C ILE A 318 -3.35 0.36 18.86
N GLY A 319 -3.39 1.69 18.88
CA GLY A 319 -4.46 2.48 18.30
C GLY A 319 -4.19 2.78 16.83
N LEU A 320 -5.13 2.45 15.95
CA LEU A 320 -5.04 2.71 14.51
C LEU A 320 -6.13 3.69 14.12
N SER A 321 -5.78 4.70 13.33
CA SER A 321 -6.78 5.63 12.77
C SER A 321 -6.32 6.26 11.46
N ALA A 322 -7.28 6.58 10.60
CA ALA A 322 -7.06 7.46 9.46
C ALA A 322 -6.99 8.95 9.83
N THR A 323 -7.73 9.36 10.87
CA THR A 323 -7.92 10.77 11.22
C THR A 323 -8.00 10.93 12.73
N VAL A 324 -7.08 11.67 13.34
CA VAL A 324 -7.20 12.14 14.74
C VAL A 324 -6.56 13.52 14.82
N ASN A 325 -7.36 14.54 15.12
CA ASN A 325 -6.83 15.92 15.25
C ASN A 325 -6.02 16.11 16.54
N ASN A 326 -6.43 15.44 17.64
CA ASN A 326 -5.82 15.60 18.97
C ASN A 326 -5.08 14.32 19.42
N GLY A 327 -4.30 13.71 18.51
CA GLY A 327 -3.63 12.44 18.81
C GLY A 327 -2.57 12.53 19.91
N GLU A 328 -1.94 13.69 20.07
CA GLU A 328 -0.99 13.95 21.16
C GLU A 328 -1.69 14.00 22.53
N GLU A 329 -2.82 14.71 22.64
CA GLU A 329 -3.63 14.78 23.88
C GLU A 329 -4.12 13.38 24.26
N MET A 330 -4.54 12.59 23.26
CA MET A 330 -4.94 11.20 23.47
C MET A 330 -3.78 10.35 24.01
N CYS A 331 -2.57 10.51 23.47
CA CYS A 331 -1.39 9.81 23.99
C CYS A 331 -1.09 10.23 25.44
N GLN A 332 -1.15 11.52 25.75
CA GLN A 332 -0.93 12.04 27.11
C GLN A 332 -1.96 11.46 28.11
N TRP A 333 -3.23 11.36 27.69
CA TRP A 333 -4.27 10.74 28.51
C TRP A 333 -3.97 9.26 28.79
N ILE A 334 -3.59 8.46 27.78
CA ILE A 334 -3.24 7.05 27.98
C ILE A 334 -1.97 6.91 28.83
N GLU A 335 -0.96 7.77 28.64
CA GLU A 335 0.24 7.76 29.48
C GLU A 335 -0.11 8.05 30.95
N HIS A 336 -0.99 9.02 31.20
CA HIS A 336 -1.47 9.30 32.54
C HIS A 336 -2.17 8.08 33.17
N VAL A 337 -3.02 7.38 32.41
CA VAL A 337 -3.68 6.14 32.86
C VAL A 337 -2.66 5.07 33.21
N GLU A 338 -1.63 4.86 32.38
CA GLU A 338 -0.56 3.89 32.63
C GLU A 338 0.31 4.25 33.84
N GLU A 339 0.52 5.54 34.12
CA GLU A 339 1.17 6.01 35.34
C GLU A 339 0.36 5.67 36.60
N GLN A 340 -0.95 5.95 36.60
CA GLN A 340 -1.82 5.60 37.72
C GLN A 340 -1.89 4.08 37.90
N ARG A 341 -1.99 3.33 36.79
CA ARG A 341 -1.94 1.87 36.80
C ARG A 341 -0.64 1.38 37.44
N SER A 342 0.50 1.96 37.08
CA SER A 342 1.79 1.55 37.63
C SER A 342 1.89 1.78 39.15
N LYS A 343 1.28 2.87 39.65
CA LYS A 343 1.20 3.15 41.10
C LYS A 343 0.30 2.13 41.82
N ILE A 344 -0.88 1.83 41.26
CA ILE A 344 -1.85 0.91 41.85
C ILE A 344 -1.30 -0.53 41.89
N PHE A 345 -0.73 -1.00 40.79
CA PHE A 345 -0.24 -2.38 40.65
C PHE A 345 1.24 -2.54 41.05
N LYS A 346 1.89 -1.48 41.54
CA LYS A 346 3.31 -1.45 41.94
C LYS A 346 4.26 -2.00 40.87
N THR A 347 3.99 -1.72 39.60
CA THR A 347 4.87 -2.12 38.51
C THR A 347 6.10 -1.20 38.46
N PRO A 348 7.28 -1.71 38.08
CA PRO A 348 8.53 -0.96 38.20
C PRO A 348 8.61 0.27 37.29
N LYS A 349 7.96 0.24 36.11
CA LYS A 349 7.88 1.38 35.19
C LYS A 349 6.53 1.39 34.46
N PRO A 350 5.91 2.58 34.26
CA PRO A 350 4.72 2.70 33.43
C PRO A 350 5.07 2.42 31.96
N ARG A 351 4.09 1.91 31.20
CA ARG A 351 4.25 1.70 29.76
C ARG A 351 4.20 3.07 29.06
N ARG A 352 5.18 3.32 28.18
CA ARG A 352 5.19 4.51 27.33
C ARG A 352 4.17 4.38 26.20
N VAL A 353 3.65 5.51 25.74
CA VAL A 353 2.77 5.57 24.56
C VAL A 353 3.47 6.38 23.48
N ARG A 354 3.67 5.80 22.30
CA ARG A 354 4.24 6.52 21.15
C ARG A 354 3.15 7.03 20.24
N PHE A 355 3.31 8.26 19.76
CA PHE A 355 2.46 8.82 18.73
C PHE A 355 3.21 8.82 17.41
N ILE A 356 2.65 8.15 16.40
CA ILE A 356 3.23 8.07 15.06
C ILE A 356 2.23 8.65 14.07
N ILE A 357 2.66 9.64 13.29
CA ILE A 357 1.85 10.23 12.23
C ILE A 357 2.54 9.99 10.89
N HIS A 358 1.75 9.56 9.92
CA HIS A 358 2.14 9.48 8.52
C HIS A 358 1.10 10.22 7.68
N HIS A 359 1.52 11.23 6.94
CA HIS A 359 0.59 12.09 6.18
C HIS A 359 0.35 11.62 4.74
N GLU A 360 1.25 10.79 4.20
CA GLU A 360 1.22 10.44 2.79
C GLU A 360 0.17 9.36 2.49
N ARG A 361 -0.50 9.54 1.35
CA ARG A 361 -1.42 8.55 0.78
C ARG A 361 -0.70 7.83 -0.34
N MET A 362 -0.90 6.53 -0.43
CA MET A 362 -0.46 5.72 -1.58
C MET A 362 -1.39 5.89 -2.79
N ALA A 363 -2.66 6.19 -2.55
CA ALA A 363 -3.66 6.41 -3.58
C ALA A 363 -4.19 7.84 -3.49
N ASP A 364 -4.08 8.56 -4.61
CA ASP A 364 -4.57 9.93 -4.72
C ASP A 364 -6.10 9.92 -4.83
N LEU A 365 -6.76 10.86 -4.15
CA LEU A 365 -8.22 10.97 -4.17
C LEU A 365 -8.66 12.05 -5.14
N ASN A 366 -9.26 11.63 -6.26
CA ASN A 366 -9.90 12.54 -7.18
C ASN A 366 -11.28 12.94 -6.64
N LYS A 367 -11.54 14.25 -6.56
CA LYS A 367 -12.82 14.78 -6.09
C LYS A 367 -13.78 14.99 -7.26
N TYR A 368 -15.02 14.54 -7.08
CA TYR A 368 -16.09 14.72 -8.06
C TYR A 368 -17.33 15.30 -7.38
N LEU A 369 -18.04 16.17 -8.09
CA LEU A 369 -19.39 16.60 -7.76
C LEU A 369 -20.37 15.79 -8.57
N TYR A 370 -21.28 15.11 -7.87
CA TYR A 370 -22.40 14.45 -8.50
C TYR A 370 -23.56 15.43 -8.63
N SER A 371 -23.94 15.77 -9.85
CA SER A 371 -25.06 16.67 -10.17
C SER A 371 -25.72 16.22 -11.46
N ASN A 372 -27.05 16.36 -11.58
CA ASN A 372 -27.79 16.01 -12.80
C ASN A 372 -27.53 14.61 -13.36
N ARG A 373 -27.26 13.63 -12.48
CA ARG A 373 -26.86 12.24 -12.82
C ARG A 373 -25.51 12.11 -13.54
N GLU A 374 -24.67 13.14 -13.47
CA GLU A 374 -23.32 13.16 -14.01
C GLU A 374 -22.29 13.42 -12.90
N LEU A 375 -21.06 12.97 -13.12
CA LEU A 375 -19.92 13.24 -12.25
C LEU A 375 -19.04 14.31 -12.90
N HIS A 376 -18.93 15.46 -12.24
CA HIS A 376 -18.06 16.55 -12.67
C HIS A 376 -16.80 16.56 -11.82
N SER A 377 -15.62 16.50 -12.45
CA SER A 377 -14.35 16.61 -11.72
C SER A 377 -14.20 18.00 -11.10
N ILE A 378 -13.79 18.04 -9.84
CA ILE A 378 -13.54 19.30 -9.12
C ILE A 378 -12.11 19.31 -8.61
N HIS A 379 -11.40 20.40 -8.93
CA HIS A 379 -10.09 20.66 -8.35
C HIS A 379 -10.22 20.95 -6.84
N PRO A 380 -9.41 20.33 -5.95
CA PRO A 380 -9.54 20.46 -4.50
C PRO A 380 -9.55 21.90 -3.98
N ILE A 381 -8.78 22.79 -4.61
CA ILE A 381 -8.73 24.22 -4.26
C ILE A 381 -10.07 24.93 -4.45
N GLY A 382 -10.89 24.49 -5.42
CA GLY A 382 -12.16 25.12 -5.76
C GLY A 382 -13.24 24.92 -4.70
N VAL A 383 -13.01 24.01 -3.76
CA VAL A 383 -13.89 23.77 -2.60
C VAL A 383 -13.54 24.70 -1.42
N MET A 384 -12.41 25.40 -1.48
CA MET A 384 -11.99 26.29 -0.41
C MET A 384 -12.64 27.66 -0.53
N ASN A 385 -13.06 28.23 0.62
CA ASN A 385 -13.62 29.57 0.65
C ASN A 385 -12.50 30.63 0.58
N ALA A 386 -12.63 31.61 -0.31
CA ALA A 386 -11.69 32.72 -0.45
C ALA A 386 -11.39 33.43 0.89
N LYS A 387 -12.41 33.63 1.73
CA LYS A 387 -12.24 34.23 3.06
C LYS A 387 -11.38 33.36 3.98
N GLN A 388 -11.51 32.04 3.90
CA GLN A 388 -10.68 31.11 4.68
C GLN A 388 -9.24 31.14 4.19
N LEU A 389 -9.02 31.14 2.88
CA LEU A 389 -7.68 31.24 2.29
C LEU A 389 -6.97 32.53 2.70
N ILE A 390 -7.67 33.67 2.68
CA ILE A 390 -7.09 34.97 3.09
C ILE A 390 -6.78 34.99 4.59
N THR A 391 -7.65 34.43 5.43
CA THR A 391 -7.51 34.54 6.90
C THR A 391 -6.61 33.48 7.52
N ARG A 392 -6.58 32.27 6.94
CA ARG A 392 -5.90 31.09 7.52
C ARG A 392 -4.88 30.46 6.57
N GLY A 393 -4.82 30.91 5.31
CA GLY A 393 -3.98 30.30 4.29
C GLY A 393 -4.51 28.93 3.82
N VAL A 394 -3.66 28.22 3.07
CA VAL A 394 -3.88 26.82 2.70
C VAL A 394 -3.53 25.94 3.90
N PRO A 395 -4.42 25.03 4.35
CA PRO A 395 -4.14 24.11 5.44
C PRO A 395 -2.89 23.26 5.20
N LYS A 396 -2.14 22.94 6.25
CA LYS A 396 -0.91 22.14 6.13
C LYS A 396 -1.16 20.71 5.66
N ASP A 397 -2.37 20.20 5.90
CA ASP A 397 -2.87 18.89 5.48
C ASP A 397 -3.53 18.91 4.09
N PHE A 398 -3.54 20.06 3.41
CA PHE A 398 -4.02 20.17 2.05
C PHE A 398 -2.98 19.60 1.08
N SER A 399 -3.32 18.48 0.44
CA SER A 399 -2.49 17.82 -0.56
C SER A 399 -3.13 17.90 -1.95
N LEU A 400 -2.31 18.08 -2.97
CA LEU A 400 -2.69 17.96 -4.38
C LEU A 400 -1.93 16.81 -5.01
N SER A 401 -2.57 16.09 -5.93
CA SER A 401 -1.87 15.19 -6.83
C SER A 401 -0.91 15.97 -7.75
N PRO A 402 0.09 15.31 -8.37
CA PRO A 402 0.97 15.99 -9.33
C PRO A 402 0.20 16.68 -10.47
N TYR A 403 -0.88 16.06 -10.96
CA TYR A 403 -1.71 16.64 -12.01
C TYR A 403 -2.49 17.86 -11.54
N GLU A 404 -3.13 17.80 -10.37
CA GLU A 404 -3.82 18.95 -9.77
C GLU A 404 -2.84 20.10 -9.47
N THR A 405 -1.63 19.79 -9.01
CA THR A 405 -0.57 20.78 -8.81
C THR A 405 -0.25 21.52 -10.12
N LEU A 406 -0.18 20.79 -11.24
CA LEU A 406 0.03 21.39 -12.55
C LEU A 406 -1.16 22.27 -12.97
N GLN A 407 -2.40 21.79 -12.82
CA GLN A 407 -3.60 22.56 -13.12
C GLN A 407 -3.67 23.88 -12.33
N LEU A 408 -3.35 23.83 -11.03
CA LEU A 408 -3.29 25.02 -10.19
C LEU A 408 -2.20 25.98 -10.66
N ASN A 409 -1.01 25.47 -10.99
CA ASN A 409 0.08 26.29 -11.52
C ASN A 409 -0.29 26.99 -12.84
N ASP A 410 -0.95 26.30 -13.76
CA ASP A 410 -1.39 26.87 -15.03
C ASP A 410 -2.49 27.93 -14.84
N ALA A 411 -3.43 27.70 -13.91
CA ALA A 411 -4.43 28.69 -13.53
C ALA A 411 -3.78 29.95 -12.92
N MET A 412 -2.79 29.78 -12.03
CA MET A 412 -2.07 30.89 -11.41
C MET A 412 -1.22 31.68 -12.42
N LYS A 413 -0.56 31.00 -13.36
CA LYS A 413 0.21 31.65 -14.44
C LYS A 413 -0.69 32.50 -15.34
N THR A 414 -1.86 31.97 -15.71
CA THR A 414 -2.84 32.72 -16.50
C THR A 414 -3.22 34.02 -15.77
N PHE A 415 -3.56 33.93 -14.48
CA PHE A 415 -3.92 35.11 -13.68
C PHE A 415 -2.76 36.10 -13.53
N SER A 416 -1.53 35.61 -13.33
CA SER A 416 -0.34 36.46 -13.19
C SER A 416 0.07 37.17 -14.48
N ASN A 417 -0.33 36.68 -15.64
CA ASN A 417 -0.09 37.34 -16.93
C ASN A 417 -1.19 38.37 -17.26
N ASP A 418 -2.36 38.26 -16.61
CA ASP A 418 -3.50 39.17 -16.78
C ASP A 418 -3.49 40.35 -15.78
N THR A 419 -2.67 40.30 -14.73
CA THR A 419 -2.42 41.39 -13.74
C THR A 419 -1.04 42.01 -13.93
#